data_AF-A0A7X6V3C0-F1
#
_entry.id   AF-A0A7X6V3C0-F1
#
_cell.length_a   1.000
_cell.length_b   1.000
_cell.length_c   1.000
_cell.angle_alpha   90.00
_cell.angle_beta   90.00
_cell.angle_gamma   90.00
#
_symmetry.space_group_name_H-M   'P 1'
#
loop_
_entity.id
_entity.type
_entity.pdbx_description
1 polymer ?
#
loop_
_entity_poly.entity_id
_entity_poly.type
_entity_poly.pdbx_seq_one_letter_code
_entity_poly.pdbx_strand_id
1 'polypeptide(L)'
;MDLGAAEALRRAVVRERRAPMVWWFGMALLMGGALYLLIRSHSPPLAGALMILLAGGWFAPVLAIISLTAPKRAKSRPPAPGTGSYAEWKQQARLLGRVLLYYEDIPNLSFDMRRRLKEAREDLRDTLRAHPLRDDLERVCGRIRSKTLPAIKYWLWEEYRVFFEQSCRETEEFLAGTEDPNARMVLIQQAVENSATQMSRFVMPRLLERERIKCMHECSRLTATVVILHGRSIPVGELAAMLVIMWSDFSEPWEPGNVVQRIFADTERERKGRIPDQPAESRDAPAPRPEPAATVAGKIPKETAKAAAAVAAREDLPEDVVIRGGKRYRRVRVRRKVKRRRVRHAGPGFGDILLSFGQWLRYSIRAWMLYR
;
A
#
# COMPACT_ATOMS: atom_id res chain seq x y z
N MET A 1 -24.51 -1.48 24.24
CA MET A 1 -23.92 -1.07 22.95
C MET A 1 -24.87 -1.48 21.83
N ASP A 2 -25.54 -0.53 21.20
CA ASP A 2 -26.57 -0.81 20.19
C ASP A 2 -25.98 -1.26 18.86
N LEU A 3 -26.01 -2.58 18.62
CA LEU A 3 -25.64 -3.22 17.36
C LEU A 3 -26.39 -2.63 16.15
N GLY A 4 -27.61 -2.12 16.35
CA GLY A 4 -28.43 -1.48 15.32
C GLY A 4 -27.87 -0.13 14.83
N ALA A 5 -27.32 0.69 15.73
CA ALA A 5 -26.78 2.00 15.38
C ALA A 5 -25.49 1.88 14.54
N ALA A 6 -24.62 0.93 14.88
CA ALA A 6 -23.38 0.66 14.15
C ALA A 6 -23.65 0.07 12.75
N GLU A 7 -24.67 -0.78 12.60
CA GLU A 7 -25.09 -1.28 11.29
C GLU A 7 -25.76 -0.20 10.44
N ALA A 8 -26.58 0.67 11.03
CA ALA A 8 -27.19 1.80 10.33
C ALA A 8 -26.13 2.78 9.81
N LEU A 9 -25.13 3.11 10.63
CA LEU A 9 -23.99 3.94 10.23
C LEU A 9 -23.18 3.28 9.11
N ARG A 10 -22.93 1.96 9.19
CA ARG A 10 -22.27 1.21 8.12
C ARG A 10 -23.07 1.24 6.81
N ARG A 11 -24.39 1.10 6.85
CA ARG A 11 -25.25 1.15 5.66
C ARG A 11 -25.31 2.57 5.08
N ALA A 12 -25.39 3.59 5.93
CA ALA A 12 -25.39 5.01 5.53
C ALA A 12 -24.07 5.39 4.85
N VAL A 13 -22.92 5.08 5.46
CA VAL A 13 -21.59 5.35 4.90
C VAL A 13 -21.34 4.57 3.61
N VAL A 14 -21.85 3.34 3.50
CA VAL A 14 -21.76 2.54 2.25
C VAL A 14 -22.64 3.12 1.14
N ARG A 15 -23.81 3.69 1.48
CA ARG A 15 -24.73 4.31 0.52
C ARG A 15 -24.19 5.66 0.04
N GLU A 16 -23.64 6.48 0.95
CA GLU A 16 -22.99 7.76 0.64
C GLU A 16 -21.75 7.60 -0.23
N ARG A 17 -21.02 6.48 -0.15
CA ARG A 17 -19.83 6.23 -0.99
C ARG A 17 -20.13 5.52 -2.31
N ARG A 18 -21.25 4.80 -2.44
CA ARG A 18 -21.67 4.16 -3.71
C ARG A 18 -22.45 5.08 -4.64
N ALA A 19 -23.20 6.03 -4.09
CA ALA A 19 -23.93 7.02 -4.88
C ALA A 19 -23.02 7.82 -5.83
N PRO A 20 -21.82 8.28 -5.43
CA PRO A 20 -20.87 8.92 -6.34
C PRO A 20 -20.38 7.99 -7.46
N MET A 21 -20.20 6.68 -7.19
CA MET A 21 -19.79 5.72 -8.23
C MET A 21 -20.90 5.49 -9.26
N VAL A 22 -22.12 5.25 -8.80
CA VAL A 22 -23.28 5.03 -9.69
C VAL A 22 -23.58 6.30 -10.47
N TRP A 23 -23.50 7.48 -9.83
CA TRP A 23 -23.65 8.77 -10.48
C TRP A 23 -22.54 9.02 -11.52
N TRP A 24 -21.29 8.67 -11.22
CA TRP A 24 -20.17 8.80 -12.14
C TRP A 24 -20.34 7.89 -13.37
N PHE A 25 -20.68 6.60 -13.17
CA PHE A 25 -20.98 5.69 -14.28
C PHE A 25 -22.19 6.15 -15.10
N GLY A 26 -23.23 6.66 -14.44
CA GLY A 26 -24.40 7.23 -15.09
C GLY A 26 -24.06 8.44 -15.96
N MET A 27 -23.27 9.39 -15.42
CA MET A 27 -22.82 10.56 -16.17
C MET A 27 -21.87 10.21 -17.31
N ALA A 28 -20.96 9.25 -17.11
CA ALA A 28 -20.08 8.76 -18.17
C ALA A 28 -20.88 8.10 -19.31
N LEU A 29 -21.88 7.30 -18.99
CA LEU A 29 -22.79 6.69 -19.98
C LEU A 29 -23.63 7.74 -20.71
N LEU A 30 -24.20 8.71 -19.99
CA LEU A 30 -25.00 9.78 -20.60
C LEU A 30 -24.15 10.68 -21.51
N MET A 31 -22.99 11.12 -21.06
CA MET A 31 -22.10 12.00 -21.84
C MET A 31 -21.46 11.27 -23.01
N GLY A 32 -21.00 10.04 -22.81
CA GLY A 32 -20.45 9.23 -23.90
C GLY A 32 -21.51 8.80 -24.92
N GLY A 33 -22.73 8.52 -24.46
CA GLY A 33 -23.88 8.25 -25.33
C GLY A 33 -24.30 9.47 -26.15
N ALA A 34 -24.37 10.65 -25.53
CA ALA A 34 -24.65 11.90 -26.23
C ALA A 34 -23.57 12.23 -27.27
N LEU A 35 -22.29 12.05 -26.90
CA LEU A 35 -21.16 12.25 -27.81
C LEU A 35 -21.19 11.27 -29.00
N TYR A 36 -21.52 10.00 -28.75
CA TYR A 36 -21.70 9.00 -29.80
C TYR A 36 -22.82 9.37 -30.78
N LEU A 37 -24.00 9.77 -30.28
CA LEU A 37 -25.13 10.16 -31.11
C LEU A 37 -24.81 11.38 -31.99
N LEU A 38 -24.11 12.37 -31.45
CA LEU A 38 -23.68 13.57 -32.16
C LEU A 38 -22.66 13.28 -33.27
N ILE A 39 -21.78 12.29 -33.08
CA ILE A 39 -20.72 11.98 -34.07
C ILE A 39 -21.22 10.98 -35.11
N ARG A 40 -22.09 10.05 -34.72
CA ARG A 40 -22.66 9.05 -35.63
C ARG A 40 -23.41 9.68 -36.81
N SER A 41 -24.09 10.81 -36.58
CA SER A 41 -24.81 11.54 -37.63
C SER A 41 -23.88 12.15 -38.69
N HIS A 42 -22.63 12.48 -38.33
CA HIS A 42 -21.65 13.07 -39.24
C HIS A 42 -20.66 12.05 -39.82
N SER A 43 -20.22 11.06 -39.03
CA SER A 43 -19.24 10.05 -39.46
C SER A 43 -19.34 8.75 -38.65
N PRO A 44 -20.00 7.70 -39.20
CA PRO A 44 -20.11 6.39 -38.56
C PRO A 44 -18.78 5.73 -38.15
N PRO A 45 -17.70 5.75 -38.96
CA PRO A 45 -16.45 5.09 -38.59
C PRO A 45 -15.71 5.80 -37.45
N LEU A 46 -15.79 7.14 -37.40
CA LEU A 46 -15.17 7.93 -36.34
C LEU A 46 -15.89 7.71 -34.99
N ALA A 47 -17.22 7.58 -35.02
CA ALA A 47 -18.02 7.25 -33.84
C ALA A 47 -17.64 5.87 -33.25
N GLY A 48 -17.36 4.88 -34.11
CA GLY A 48 -16.87 3.57 -33.70
C GLY A 48 -15.51 3.64 -33.00
N ALA A 49 -14.53 4.35 -33.59
CA ALA A 49 -13.21 4.53 -32.99
C ALA A 49 -13.27 5.27 -31.64
N LEU A 50 -14.12 6.30 -31.55
CA LEU A 50 -14.33 7.06 -30.31
C LEU A 50 -14.94 6.20 -29.20
N MET A 51 -15.89 5.31 -29.52
CA MET A 51 -16.45 4.37 -28.54
C MET A 51 -15.41 3.39 -28.01
N ILE A 52 -14.51 2.91 -28.86
CA ILE A 52 -13.41 2.02 -28.44
C ILE A 52 -12.45 2.78 -27.50
N LEU A 53 -12.11 4.03 -27.83
CA LEU A 53 -11.25 4.87 -27.00
C LEU A 53 -11.91 5.25 -25.66
N LEU A 54 -13.21 5.55 -25.65
CA LEU A 54 -13.98 5.82 -24.44
C LEU A 54 -14.06 4.56 -23.57
N ALA A 55 -14.39 3.41 -24.17
CA ALA A 55 -14.39 2.14 -23.47
C ALA A 55 -13.00 1.84 -22.88
N GLY A 56 -11.91 1.98 -23.65
CA GLY A 56 -10.54 1.80 -23.16
C GLY A 56 -10.17 2.77 -22.03
N GLY A 57 -10.52 4.05 -22.18
CA GLY A 57 -10.28 5.09 -21.18
C GLY A 57 -11.10 4.94 -19.91
N TRP A 58 -12.25 4.27 -19.96
CA TRP A 58 -13.09 3.94 -18.80
C TRP A 58 -12.71 2.63 -18.13
N PHE A 59 -12.38 1.60 -18.92
CA PHE A 59 -11.99 0.29 -18.41
C PHE A 59 -10.59 0.30 -17.80
N ALA A 60 -9.63 1.04 -18.36
CA ALA A 60 -8.25 1.03 -17.88
C ALA A 60 -8.11 1.52 -16.42
N PRO A 61 -8.75 2.63 -15.98
CA PRO A 61 -8.78 3.01 -14.58
C PRO A 61 -9.44 1.94 -13.72
N VAL A 62 -10.62 1.43 -14.09
CA VAL A 62 -11.35 0.42 -13.31
C VAL A 62 -10.52 -0.87 -13.15
N LEU A 63 -9.84 -1.30 -14.20
CA LEU A 63 -8.93 -2.46 -14.15
C LEU A 63 -7.71 -2.17 -13.29
N ALA A 64 -7.09 -0.99 -13.41
CA ALA A 64 -6.00 -0.58 -12.52
C ALA A 64 -6.47 -0.61 -11.06
N ILE A 65 -7.67 -0.12 -10.77
CA ILE A 65 -8.27 -0.07 -9.44
C ILE A 65 -8.51 -1.48 -8.88
N ILE A 66 -9.06 -2.38 -9.69
CA ILE A 66 -9.29 -3.79 -9.29
C ILE A 66 -7.94 -4.48 -9.06
N SER A 67 -6.93 -4.21 -9.89
CA SER A 67 -5.58 -4.76 -9.70
C SER A 67 -4.89 -4.28 -8.41
N LEU A 68 -5.32 -3.13 -7.89
CA LEU A 68 -4.82 -2.53 -6.65
C LEU A 68 -5.67 -2.88 -5.41
N THR A 69 -6.77 -3.64 -5.57
CA THR A 69 -7.57 -4.07 -4.41
C THR A 69 -6.86 -5.15 -3.60
N ALA A 70 -7.02 -5.10 -2.28
CA ALA A 70 -6.52 -6.14 -1.39
C ALA A 70 -7.04 -7.52 -1.84
N PRO A 71 -6.22 -8.58 -1.70
CA PRO A 71 -6.64 -9.92 -2.05
C PRO A 71 -7.86 -10.33 -1.22
N LYS A 72 -8.84 -10.96 -1.86
CA LYS A 72 -9.95 -11.58 -1.12
C LYS A 72 -9.37 -12.66 -0.21
N ARG A 73 -9.71 -12.60 1.09
CA ARG A 73 -9.34 -13.61 2.08
C ARG A 73 -9.74 -15.01 1.59
N ALA A 74 -8.88 -16.00 1.86
CA ALA A 74 -9.18 -17.40 1.60
C ALA A 74 -10.52 -17.82 2.25
N LYS A 75 -11.32 -18.59 1.50
CA LYS A 75 -12.58 -19.14 2.01
C LYS A 75 -12.38 -20.45 2.75
N SER A 76 -11.47 -21.28 2.25
CA SER A 76 -11.12 -22.58 2.81
C SER A 76 -9.71 -22.52 3.39
N ARG A 77 -9.45 -23.39 4.36
CA ARG A 77 -8.08 -23.64 4.78
C ARG A 77 -7.28 -24.21 3.60
N PRO A 78 -6.01 -23.87 3.51
CA PRO A 78 -5.13 -24.48 2.53
C PRO A 78 -5.00 -25.99 2.79
N PRO A 79 -4.85 -26.80 1.72
CA PRO A 79 -4.65 -28.24 1.85
C PRO A 79 -3.43 -28.56 2.71
N ALA A 80 -3.50 -29.66 3.46
CA ALA A 80 -2.38 -30.16 4.24
C ALA A 80 -1.33 -30.79 3.30
N PRO A 81 -0.05 -30.84 3.70
CA PRO A 81 0.98 -31.49 2.90
C PRO A 81 0.58 -32.93 2.53
N GLY A 82 0.83 -33.34 1.29
CA GLY A 82 0.43 -34.65 0.76
C GLY A 82 -1.06 -34.80 0.48
N THR A 83 -1.90 -33.82 0.82
CA THR A 83 -3.36 -33.83 0.57
C THR A 83 -3.78 -32.75 -0.43
N GLY A 84 -5.03 -32.78 -0.87
CA GLY A 84 -5.59 -31.79 -1.80
C GLY A 84 -5.26 -32.02 -3.28
N SER A 85 -6.15 -31.53 -4.15
CA SER A 85 -6.07 -31.71 -5.60
C SER A 85 -5.13 -30.68 -6.26
N TYR A 86 -4.72 -30.96 -7.51
CA TYR A 86 -3.98 -29.99 -8.33
C TYR A 86 -4.70 -28.63 -8.43
N ALA A 87 -6.03 -28.66 -8.59
CA ALA A 87 -6.84 -27.44 -8.72
C ALA A 87 -6.81 -26.58 -7.44
N GLU A 88 -6.85 -27.21 -6.27
CA GLU A 88 -6.78 -26.54 -4.97
C GLU A 88 -5.40 -25.89 -4.76
N TRP A 89 -4.32 -26.62 -5.03
CA TRP A 89 -2.97 -26.09 -4.95
C TRP A 89 -2.73 -24.95 -5.95
N LYS A 90 -3.28 -25.06 -7.17
CA LYS A 90 -3.23 -24.00 -8.18
C LYS A 90 -4.00 -22.76 -7.75
N GLN A 91 -5.15 -22.93 -7.11
CA GLN A 91 -5.91 -21.83 -6.53
C GLN A 91 -5.12 -21.16 -5.40
N GLN A 92 -4.46 -21.93 -4.54
CA GLN A 92 -3.66 -21.40 -3.45
C GLN A 92 -2.42 -20.66 -3.95
N ALA A 93 -1.74 -21.21 -4.96
CA ALA A 93 -0.63 -20.52 -5.62
C ALA A 93 -1.06 -19.15 -6.15
N ARG A 94 -2.20 -19.07 -6.85
CA ARG A 94 -2.74 -17.80 -7.35
C ARG A 94 -3.09 -16.82 -6.22
N LEU A 95 -3.62 -17.31 -5.10
CA LEU A 95 -3.91 -16.48 -3.93
C LEU A 95 -2.62 -15.93 -3.32
N LEU A 96 -1.64 -16.78 -3.07
CA LEU A 96 -0.34 -16.40 -2.51
C LEU A 96 0.37 -15.38 -3.40
N GLY A 97 0.32 -15.53 -4.73
CA GLY A 97 0.87 -14.53 -5.65
C GLY A 97 0.27 -13.14 -5.46
N ARG A 98 -1.04 -13.04 -5.19
CA ARG A 98 -1.70 -11.75 -4.89
C ARG A 98 -1.34 -11.23 -3.49
N VAL A 99 -1.19 -12.11 -2.52
CA VAL A 99 -0.77 -11.76 -1.15
C VAL A 99 0.66 -11.22 -1.14
N LEU A 100 1.58 -11.86 -1.86
CA LEU A 100 2.97 -11.39 -1.98
C LEU A 100 3.05 -10.01 -2.64
N LEU A 101 2.29 -9.80 -3.71
CA LEU A 101 2.16 -8.48 -4.35
C LEU A 101 1.67 -7.42 -3.36
N TYR A 102 0.64 -7.76 -2.58
CA TYR A 102 0.08 -6.86 -1.57
C TYR A 102 1.11 -6.43 -0.51
N TYR A 103 1.96 -7.36 -0.04
CA TYR A 103 3.02 -7.04 0.92
C TYR A 103 4.18 -6.24 0.31
N GLU A 104 4.47 -6.39 -0.98
CA GLU A 104 5.52 -5.62 -1.69
C GLU A 104 5.16 -4.12 -1.75
N ASP A 105 3.88 -3.80 -1.63
CA ASP A 105 3.36 -2.43 -1.69
C ASP A 105 3.47 -1.67 -0.36
N ILE A 106 3.98 -2.30 0.70
CA ILE A 106 4.21 -1.63 1.99
C ILE A 106 5.34 -0.59 1.82
N PRO A 107 5.09 0.70 2.10
CA PRO A 107 6.02 1.77 1.74
C PRO A 107 7.37 1.65 2.44
N ASN A 108 7.36 1.22 3.71
CA ASN A 108 8.56 1.17 4.57
C ASN A 108 9.28 -0.18 4.52
N LEU A 109 8.91 -1.07 3.59
CA LEU A 109 9.50 -2.41 3.53
C LEU A 109 11.02 -2.34 3.29
N SER A 110 11.80 -3.01 4.14
CA SER A 110 13.26 -3.08 4.03
C SER A 110 13.72 -3.72 2.71
N PHE A 111 14.95 -3.42 2.27
CA PHE A 111 15.50 -3.96 1.03
C PHE A 111 15.53 -5.49 1.03
N ASP A 112 15.93 -6.10 2.15
CA ASP A 112 16.01 -7.56 2.29
C ASP A 112 14.63 -8.21 2.21
N MET A 113 13.60 -7.61 2.82
CA MET A 113 12.24 -8.14 2.73
C MET A 113 11.65 -7.98 1.33
N ARG A 114 11.91 -6.85 0.65
CA ARG A 114 11.53 -6.66 -0.76
C ARG A 114 12.17 -7.73 -1.65
N ARG A 115 13.46 -7.99 -1.46
CA ARG A 115 14.18 -9.04 -2.19
C ARG A 115 13.56 -10.41 -1.94
N ARG A 116 13.27 -10.75 -0.68
CA ARG A 116 12.68 -12.04 -0.29
C ARG A 116 11.27 -12.25 -0.87
N LEU A 117 10.46 -11.19 -0.89
CA LEU A 117 9.15 -11.19 -1.57
C LEU A 117 9.28 -11.38 -3.07
N LYS A 118 10.23 -10.68 -3.69
CA LYS A 118 10.49 -10.78 -5.14
C LYS A 118 10.93 -12.19 -5.52
N GLU A 119 11.88 -12.78 -4.78
CA GLU A 119 12.34 -14.16 -4.98
C GLU A 119 11.19 -15.17 -4.84
N ALA A 120 10.36 -15.04 -3.79
CA ALA A 120 9.19 -15.90 -3.61
C ALA A 120 8.16 -15.76 -4.74
N ARG A 121 7.99 -14.55 -5.28
CA ARG A 121 7.08 -14.29 -6.42
C ARG A 121 7.64 -14.85 -7.72
N GLU A 122 8.95 -14.72 -7.95
CA GLU A 122 9.63 -15.28 -9.12
C GLU A 122 9.55 -16.81 -9.11
N ASP A 123 9.86 -17.45 -7.97
CA ASP A 123 9.72 -18.91 -7.77
C ASP A 123 8.29 -19.38 -8.10
N LEU A 124 7.28 -18.68 -7.59
CA LEU A 124 5.88 -18.97 -7.86
C LEU A 124 5.50 -18.76 -9.34
N ARG A 125 6.01 -17.69 -9.97
CA ARG A 125 5.73 -17.36 -11.37
C ARG A 125 6.34 -18.38 -12.31
N ASP A 126 7.58 -18.79 -12.04
CA ASP A 126 8.31 -19.74 -12.87
C ASP A 126 7.69 -21.13 -12.75
N THR A 127 7.33 -21.53 -11.54
CA THR A 127 6.55 -22.76 -11.28
C THR A 127 5.23 -22.75 -12.04
N LEU A 128 4.46 -21.66 -11.98
CA LEU A 128 3.18 -21.56 -12.70
C LEU A 128 3.32 -21.55 -14.24
N ARG A 129 4.48 -21.12 -14.77
CA ARG A 129 4.78 -21.11 -16.20
C ARG A 129 5.22 -22.47 -16.72
N ALA A 130 5.92 -23.24 -15.91
CA ALA A 130 6.53 -24.52 -16.31
C ALA A 130 5.54 -25.70 -16.41
N HIS A 131 4.23 -25.47 -16.50
CA HIS A 131 3.20 -26.52 -16.40
C HIS A 131 3.40 -27.40 -15.14
N PRO A 132 3.24 -26.83 -13.94
CA PRO A 132 3.71 -27.47 -12.71
C PRO A 132 2.93 -28.74 -12.42
N LEU A 133 3.59 -29.71 -11.79
CA LEU A 133 2.91 -30.82 -11.15
C LEU A 133 2.26 -30.35 -9.84
N ARG A 134 1.39 -31.20 -9.28
CA ARG A 134 0.77 -30.94 -7.98
C ARG A 134 1.83 -30.72 -6.90
N ASP A 135 2.83 -31.60 -6.84
CA ASP A 135 3.83 -31.60 -5.78
C ASP A 135 4.76 -30.38 -5.85
N ASP A 136 5.00 -29.84 -7.06
CA ASP A 136 5.72 -28.58 -7.25
C ASP A 136 4.95 -27.40 -6.64
N LEU A 137 3.63 -27.35 -6.89
CA LEU A 137 2.76 -26.31 -6.32
C LEU A 137 2.69 -26.42 -4.80
N GLU A 138 2.55 -27.63 -4.27
CA GLU A 138 2.57 -27.89 -2.83
C GLU A 138 3.88 -27.38 -2.20
N ARG A 139 5.03 -27.78 -2.76
CA ARG A 139 6.36 -27.40 -2.25
C ARG A 139 6.55 -25.89 -2.23
N VAL A 140 6.20 -25.20 -3.31
CA VAL A 140 6.37 -23.74 -3.41
C VAL A 140 5.39 -23.01 -2.49
N CYS A 141 4.12 -23.41 -2.48
CA CYS A 141 3.12 -22.83 -1.57
C CYS A 141 3.49 -23.06 -0.09
N GLY A 142 3.97 -24.26 0.24
CA GLY A 142 4.44 -24.64 1.57
C GLY A 142 5.63 -23.80 2.02
N ARG A 143 6.60 -23.57 1.14
CA ARG A 143 7.76 -22.70 1.41
C ARG A 143 7.34 -21.26 1.68
N ILE A 144 6.48 -20.69 0.85
CA ILE A 144 5.98 -19.32 1.03
C ILE A 144 5.27 -19.17 2.38
N ARG A 145 4.42 -20.13 2.74
CA ARG A 145 3.64 -20.09 3.98
C ARG A 145 4.46 -20.35 5.25
N SER A 146 5.48 -21.20 5.17
CA SER A 146 6.32 -21.55 6.33
C SER A 146 7.47 -20.58 6.54
N LYS A 147 8.00 -19.94 5.48
CA LYS A 147 9.20 -19.10 5.56
C LYS A 147 8.92 -17.63 5.24
N THR A 148 8.27 -17.34 4.12
CA THR A 148 8.16 -15.96 3.60
C THR A 148 7.11 -15.16 4.37
N LEU A 149 5.87 -15.66 4.49
CA LEU A 149 4.80 -14.93 5.18
C LEU A 149 5.09 -14.72 6.67
N PRO A 150 5.55 -15.72 7.45
CA PRO A 150 5.85 -15.50 8.86
C PRO A 150 6.97 -14.48 9.07
N ALA A 151 7.99 -14.51 8.22
CA ALA A 151 9.08 -13.55 8.33
C ALA A 151 8.66 -12.10 8.05
N ILE A 152 7.74 -11.87 7.13
CA ILE A 152 7.19 -10.53 6.88
C ILE A 152 6.39 -10.06 8.09
N LYS A 153 5.56 -10.92 8.67
CA LYS A 153 4.79 -10.60 9.88
C LYS A 153 5.69 -10.29 11.06
N TYR A 154 6.75 -11.08 11.24
CA TYR A 154 7.75 -10.87 12.26
C TYR A 154 8.47 -9.53 12.05
N TRP A 155 8.90 -9.23 10.82
CA TRP A 155 9.50 -7.94 10.49
C TRP A 155 8.54 -6.78 10.74
N LEU A 156 7.26 -6.90 10.35
CA LEU A 156 6.24 -5.88 10.63
C LEU A 156 6.05 -5.65 12.11
N TRP A 157 6.09 -6.71 12.92
CA TRP A 157 6.03 -6.56 14.37
C TRP A 157 7.27 -5.81 14.85
N GLU A 158 8.47 -6.30 14.53
CA GLU A 158 9.73 -5.73 15.03
C GLU A 158 9.92 -4.26 14.64
N GLU A 159 9.58 -3.89 13.41
CA GLU A 159 9.69 -2.51 12.91
C GLU A 159 8.83 -1.52 13.69
N TYR A 160 7.60 -1.91 14.04
CA TYR A 160 6.65 -1.04 14.73
C TYR A 160 6.55 -1.29 16.22
N ARG A 161 7.21 -2.33 16.74
CA ARG A 161 7.13 -2.75 18.15
C ARG A 161 7.53 -1.63 19.09
N VAL A 162 8.69 -0.99 18.85
CA VAL A 162 9.20 0.09 19.72
C VAL A 162 8.20 1.23 19.86
N PHE A 163 7.53 1.59 18.76
CA PHE A 163 6.48 2.61 18.75
C PHE A 163 5.27 2.21 19.61
N PHE A 164 4.83 0.95 19.53
CA PHE A 164 3.72 0.46 20.35
C PHE A 164 4.11 0.23 21.81
N GLU A 165 5.33 -0.21 22.10
CA GLU A 165 5.85 -0.32 23.48
C GLU A 165 5.83 1.05 24.17
N GLN A 166 6.28 2.11 23.48
CA GLN A 166 6.24 3.47 24.02
C GLN A 166 4.80 3.96 24.25
N SER A 167 3.93 3.81 23.26
CA SER A 167 2.50 4.19 23.37
C SER A 167 1.78 3.43 24.49
N CYS A 168 2.12 2.15 24.70
CA CYS A 168 1.58 1.36 25.79
C CYS A 168 2.10 1.83 27.16
N ARG A 169 3.39 2.16 27.29
CA ARG A 169 3.94 2.72 28.54
C ARG A 169 3.25 4.03 28.92
N GLU A 170 3.10 4.96 27.96
CA GLU A 170 2.38 6.22 28.19
C GLU A 170 0.94 5.94 28.66
N THR A 171 0.24 5.02 27.99
CA THR A 171 -1.13 4.62 28.39
C THR A 171 -1.16 4.01 29.79
N GLU A 172 -0.20 3.15 30.13
CA GLU A 172 -0.11 2.51 31.45
C GLU A 172 0.17 3.52 32.58
N GLU A 173 1.00 4.52 32.33
CA GLU A 173 1.24 5.63 33.26
C GLU A 173 -0.04 6.43 33.50
N PHE A 174 -0.80 6.76 32.45
CA PHE A 174 -2.11 7.41 32.60
C PHE A 174 -3.13 6.53 33.35
N LEU A 175 -3.12 5.21 33.11
CA LEU A 175 -3.99 4.26 33.79
C LEU A 175 -3.64 4.09 35.28
N ALA A 176 -2.37 4.25 35.64
CA ALA A 176 -1.90 4.19 37.03
C ALA A 176 -2.33 5.44 37.82
N GLY A 177 -2.38 6.61 37.17
CA GLY A 177 -2.83 7.87 37.77
C GLY A 177 -4.35 8.08 37.82
N THR A 178 -5.14 7.18 37.23
CA THR A 178 -6.61 7.32 37.15
C THR A 178 -7.30 6.40 38.16
N GLU A 179 -8.01 6.97 39.13
CA GLU A 179 -8.76 6.20 40.14
C GLU A 179 -10.17 5.80 39.67
N ASP A 180 -10.81 6.58 38.79
CA ASP A 180 -12.16 6.29 38.29
C ASP A 180 -12.19 5.06 37.36
N PRO A 181 -12.93 3.98 37.71
CA PRO A 181 -13.03 2.78 36.89
C PRO A 181 -13.63 3.04 35.50
N ASN A 182 -14.53 4.02 35.35
CA ASN A 182 -15.12 4.34 34.05
C ASN A 182 -14.12 5.04 33.14
N ALA A 183 -13.40 6.05 33.66
CA ALA A 183 -12.31 6.69 32.93
C ALA A 183 -11.22 5.68 32.52
N ARG A 184 -10.86 4.72 33.39
CA ARG A 184 -9.92 3.64 33.05
C ARG A 184 -10.40 2.77 31.89
N MET A 185 -11.68 2.41 31.87
CA MET A 185 -12.26 1.62 30.77
C MET A 185 -12.24 2.37 29.44
N VAL A 186 -12.55 3.66 29.44
CA VAL A 186 -12.49 4.52 28.24
C VAL A 186 -11.06 4.62 27.72
N LEU A 187 -10.07 4.82 28.60
CA LEU A 187 -8.66 4.88 28.22
C LEU A 187 -8.17 3.57 27.60
N ILE A 188 -8.54 2.42 28.18
CA ILE A 188 -8.21 1.11 27.61
C ILE A 188 -8.84 0.94 26.22
N GLN A 189 -10.12 1.28 26.08
CA GLN A 189 -10.81 1.18 24.80
C GLN A 189 -10.12 2.07 23.74
N GLN A 190 -9.81 3.32 24.09
CA GLN A 190 -9.13 4.26 23.21
C GLN A 190 -7.73 3.77 22.82
N ALA A 191 -6.96 3.23 23.76
CA ALA A 191 -5.64 2.67 23.48
C ALA A 191 -5.69 1.49 22.50
N VAL A 192 -6.65 0.57 22.70
CA VAL A 192 -6.87 -0.58 21.82
C VAL A 192 -7.30 -0.14 20.42
N GLU A 193 -8.28 0.76 20.33
CA GLU A 193 -8.79 1.27 19.04
C GLU A 193 -7.73 2.08 18.28
N ASN A 194 -6.97 2.93 18.97
CA ASN A 194 -5.87 3.69 18.38
C ASN A 194 -4.78 2.76 17.87
N SER A 195 -4.40 1.75 18.66
CA SER A 195 -3.35 0.81 18.28
C SER A 195 -3.75 -0.02 17.07
N ALA A 196 -4.98 -0.55 17.07
CA ALA A 196 -5.52 -1.29 15.93
C ALA A 196 -5.63 -0.40 14.68
N THR A 197 -6.05 0.86 14.84
CA THR A 197 -6.18 1.81 13.73
C THR A 197 -4.81 2.13 13.12
N GLN A 198 -3.83 2.49 13.94
CA GLN A 198 -2.47 2.82 13.48
C GLN A 198 -1.82 1.63 12.80
N MET A 199 -1.84 0.44 13.42
CA MET A 199 -1.29 -0.76 12.83
C MET A 199 -1.96 -1.12 11.50
N SER A 200 -3.28 -0.93 11.39
CA SER A 200 -4.00 -1.21 10.14
C SER A 200 -3.57 -0.29 9.00
N ARG A 201 -3.15 0.95 9.30
CA ARG A 201 -2.64 1.89 8.30
C ARG A 201 -1.24 1.52 7.83
N PHE A 202 -0.39 1.03 8.73
CA PHE A 202 0.96 0.59 8.40
C PHE A 202 0.97 -0.70 7.59
N VAL A 203 0.23 -1.71 8.05
CA VAL A 203 0.25 -3.06 7.45
C VAL A 203 -0.65 -3.15 6.21
N MET A 204 -1.71 -2.35 6.16
CA MET A 204 -2.75 -2.47 5.13
C MET A 204 -3.03 -1.15 4.40
N PRO A 205 -2.02 -0.53 3.74
CA PRO A 205 -2.12 0.80 3.13
C PRO A 205 -3.10 0.87 1.94
N ARG A 206 -3.39 -0.27 1.29
CA ARG A 206 -4.31 -0.34 0.12
C ARG A 206 -5.72 -0.84 0.44
N LEU A 207 -5.96 -1.22 1.69
CA LEU A 207 -7.26 -1.72 2.10
C LEU A 207 -8.28 -0.58 2.12
N LEU A 208 -9.52 -0.88 1.72
CA LEU A 208 -10.60 0.10 1.80
C LEU A 208 -10.85 0.50 3.26
N GLU A 209 -11.20 1.75 3.51
CA GLU A 209 -11.44 2.23 4.88
C GLU A 209 -12.54 1.41 5.59
N ARG A 210 -13.57 0.96 4.86
CA ARG A 210 -14.60 0.04 5.41
C ARG A 210 -13.99 -1.26 5.93
N GLU A 211 -13.04 -1.82 5.20
CA GLU A 211 -12.39 -3.09 5.56
C GLU A 211 -11.39 -2.88 6.70
N ARG A 212 -10.73 -1.71 6.77
CA ARG A 212 -9.91 -1.33 7.93
C ARG A 212 -10.74 -1.16 9.19
N ILE A 213 -11.88 -0.48 9.10
CA ILE A 213 -12.84 -0.35 10.22
C ILE A 213 -13.33 -1.73 10.67
N LYS A 214 -13.57 -2.65 9.71
CA LYS A 214 -13.92 -4.03 10.04
C LYS A 214 -12.79 -4.74 10.79
N CYS A 215 -11.57 -4.65 10.30
CA CYS A 215 -10.38 -5.21 10.97
C CYS A 215 -10.22 -4.64 12.37
N MET A 216 -10.22 -3.32 12.51
CA MET A 216 -10.07 -2.60 13.78
C MET A 216 -11.12 -3.07 14.77
N HIS A 217 -12.40 -3.05 14.42
CA HIS A 217 -13.47 -3.49 15.32
C HIS A 217 -13.35 -4.98 15.70
N GLU A 218 -13.01 -5.87 14.75
CA GLU A 218 -12.82 -7.29 15.05
C GLU A 218 -11.63 -7.52 15.99
N CYS A 219 -10.51 -6.84 15.76
CA CYS A 219 -9.30 -6.96 16.56
C CYS A 219 -9.48 -6.33 17.95
N SER A 220 -10.11 -5.15 18.05
CA SER A 220 -10.40 -4.50 19.33
C SER A 220 -11.33 -5.35 20.20
N ARG A 221 -12.40 -5.90 19.61
CA ARG A 221 -13.33 -6.79 20.33
C ARG A 221 -12.63 -8.07 20.81
N LEU A 222 -11.79 -8.65 19.96
CA LEU A 222 -11.04 -9.84 20.29
C LEU A 222 -10.02 -9.57 21.40
N THR A 223 -9.31 -8.43 21.34
CA THR A 223 -8.40 -7.96 22.39
C THR A 223 -9.11 -7.88 23.73
N ALA A 224 -10.27 -7.22 23.79
CA ALA A 224 -11.06 -7.12 25.02
C ALA A 224 -11.46 -8.49 25.58
N THR A 225 -11.88 -9.42 24.69
CA THR A 225 -12.26 -10.78 25.10
C THR A 225 -11.06 -11.58 25.63
N VAL A 226 -9.90 -11.45 24.97
CA VAL A 226 -8.67 -12.13 25.38
C VAL A 226 -8.18 -11.63 26.72
N VAL A 227 -8.21 -10.31 26.95
CA VAL A 227 -7.80 -9.70 28.23
C VAL A 227 -8.69 -10.17 29.38
N ILE A 228 -9.99 -10.35 29.14
CA ILE A 228 -10.91 -10.91 30.14
C ILE A 228 -10.55 -12.37 30.47
N LEU A 229 -10.19 -13.18 29.46
CA LEU A 229 -9.96 -14.62 29.62
C LEU A 229 -8.56 -14.98 30.12
N HIS A 230 -7.52 -14.26 29.70
CA HIS A 230 -6.11 -14.59 29.95
C HIS A 230 -5.37 -13.53 30.79
N GLY A 231 -6.10 -12.50 31.26
CA GLY A 231 -5.51 -11.37 31.97
C GLY A 231 -4.66 -10.47 31.08
N ARG A 232 -3.88 -9.58 31.70
CA ARG A 232 -2.98 -8.63 31.02
C ARG A 232 -1.55 -9.14 30.94
N SER A 233 -1.37 -10.36 30.43
CA SER A 233 -0.03 -10.92 30.19
C SER A 233 0.71 -10.24 29.03
N ILE A 234 -0.03 -9.62 28.11
CA ILE A 234 0.45 -8.75 27.04
C ILE A 234 -0.25 -7.39 27.18
N PRO A 235 0.44 -6.24 27.02
CA PRO A 235 -0.18 -4.93 27.01
C PRO A 235 -1.30 -4.85 25.96
N VAL A 236 -2.41 -4.20 26.30
CA VAL A 236 -3.63 -4.22 25.48
C VAL A 236 -3.44 -3.59 24.09
N GLY A 237 -2.60 -2.55 23.99
CA GLY A 237 -2.27 -1.91 22.72
C GLY A 237 -1.40 -2.81 21.83
N GLU A 238 -0.39 -3.46 22.42
CA GLU A 238 0.46 -4.45 21.73
C GLU A 238 -0.36 -5.63 21.21
N LEU A 239 -1.22 -6.20 22.04
CA LEU A 239 -2.08 -7.32 21.64
C LEU A 239 -2.99 -6.94 20.46
N ALA A 240 -3.58 -5.74 20.49
CA ALA A 240 -4.41 -5.22 19.40
C ALA A 240 -3.60 -5.08 18.09
N ALA A 241 -2.37 -4.56 18.18
CA ALA A 241 -1.46 -4.42 17.06
C ALA A 241 -1.05 -5.79 16.47
N MET A 242 -0.66 -6.76 17.31
CA MET A 242 -0.32 -8.13 16.89
C MET A 242 -1.51 -8.81 16.19
N LEU A 243 -2.73 -8.62 16.72
CA LEU A 243 -3.95 -9.15 16.10
C LEU A 243 -4.20 -8.56 14.72
N VAL A 244 -3.90 -7.27 14.50
CA VAL A 244 -4.02 -6.65 13.18
C VAL A 244 -3.00 -7.22 12.18
N ILE A 245 -1.76 -7.47 12.61
CA ILE A 245 -0.76 -8.14 11.76
C ILE A 245 -1.28 -9.52 11.34
N MET A 246 -1.83 -10.29 12.28
CA MET A 246 -2.38 -11.61 11.99
C MET A 246 -3.64 -11.53 11.12
N TRP A 247 -4.48 -10.52 11.32
CA TRP A 247 -5.64 -10.26 10.48
C TRP A 247 -5.23 -9.94 9.05
N SER A 248 -4.10 -9.25 8.83
CA SER A 248 -3.61 -8.94 7.48
C SER A 248 -3.26 -10.15 6.62
N ASP A 249 -3.19 -11.36 7.20
CA ASP A 249 -2.97 -12.57 6.43
C ASP A 249 -4.24 -13.00 5.68
N PHE A 250 -4.27 -12.69 4.39
CA PHE A 250 -5.36 -13.10 3.50
C PHE A 250 -5.21 -14.53 2.96
N SER A 251 -4.11 -15.23 3.25
CA SER A 251 -3.83 -16.58 2.76
C SER A 251 -4.63 -17.68 3.46
N GLU A 252 -5.17 -17.37 4.64
CA GLU A 252 -5.98 -18.26 5.49
C GLU A 252 -7.32 -17.59 5.86
N PRO A 253 -8.37 -18.40 6.14
CA PRO A 253 -9.61 -17.88 6.71
C PRO A 253 -9.35 -17.26 8.09
N TRP A 254 -10.16 -16.25 8.45
CA TRP A 254 -10.03 -15.59 9.74
C TRP A 254 -10.61 -16.47 10.84
N GLU A 255 -9.74 -17.00 11.69
CA GLU A 255 -10.10 -17.92 12.77
C GLU A 255 -9.58 -17.36 14.11
N PRO A 256 -10.36 -16.52 14.79
CA PRO A 256 -9.86 -15.73 15.92
C PRO A 256 -9.31 -16.61 17.07
N GLY A 257 -9.93 -17.76 17.35
CA GLY A 257 -9.45 -18.68 18.38
C GLY A 257 -8.04 -19.21 18.11
N ASN A 258 -7.76 -19.63 16.87
CA ASN A 258 -6.45 -20.13 16.48
C ASN A 258 -5.40 -19.01 16.44
N VAL A 259 -5.80 -17.80 16.03
CA VAL A 259 -4.92 -16.63 16.00
C VAL A 259 -4.45 -16.26 17.40
N VAL A 260 -5.36 -16.24 18.38
CA VAL A 260 -5.02 -15.95 19.78
C VAL A 260 -4.01 -16.98 20.30
N GLN A 261 -4.27 -18.27 20.08
CA GLN A 261 -3.34 -19.33 20.51
C GLN A 261 -1.94 -19.19 19.88
N ARG A 262 -1.86 -18.83 18.59
CA ARG A 262 -0.58 -18.59 17.91
C ARG A 262 0.18 -17.41 18.54
N ILE A 263 -0.49 -16.29 18.79
CA ILE A 263 0.14 -15.11 19.40
C ILE A 263 0.72 -15.47 20.77
N PHE A 264 -0.05 -16.11 21.66
CA PHE A 264 0.46 -16.48 22.98
C PHE A 264 1.59 -17.50 22.91
N ALA A 265 1.50 -18.50 22.02
CA ALA A 265 2.57 -19.48 21.83
C ALA A 265 3.87 -18.81 21.34
N ASP A 266 3.77 -17.83 20.44
CA ASP A 266 4.92 -17.09 19.93
C ASP A 266 5.52 -16.17 21.00
N THR A 267 4.69 -15.46 21.77
CA THR A 267 5.15 -14.63 22.90
C THR A 267 5.81 -15.48 24.00
N GLU A 268 5.26 -16.66 24.30
CA GLU A 268 5.89 -17.58 25.25
C GLU A 268 7.24 -18.13 24.77
N ARG A 269 7.36 -18.43 23.47
CA ARG A 269 8.63 -18.85 22.86
C ARG A 269 9.66 -17.74 22.93
N GLU A 270 9.28 -16.51 22.61
CA GLU A 270 10.15 -15.35 22.73
C GLU A 270 10.59 -15.14 24.19
N ARG A 271 9.68 -15.30 25.16
CA ARG A 271 10.00 -15.17 26.59
C ARG A 271 10.96 -16.26 27.07
N LYS A 272 10.78 -17.50 26.63
CA LYS A 272 11.65 -18.64 26.96
C LYS A 272 13.02 -18.56 26.27
N GLY A 273 13.06 -18.07 25.03
CA GLY A 273 14.32 -17.79 24.31
C GLY A 273 15.10 -16.59 24.83
N ARG A 274 14.48 -15.75 25.68
CA ARG A 274 15.11 -14.59 26.34
C ARG A 274 15.60 -14.89 27.76
N ILE A 275 15.57 -16.14 28.23
CA ILE A 275 16.25 -16.55 29.46
C ILE A 275 17.75 -16.59 29.15
N PRO A 276 18.58 -15.71 29.74
CA PRO A 276 20.02 -15.74 29.48
C PRO A 276 20.66 -16.87 30.30
N ASP A 277 20.90 -18.00 29.67
CA ASP A 277 21.96 -18.92 30.12
C ASP A 277 23.31 -18.31 29.72
N GLN A 278 23.74 -17.29 30.45
CA GLN A 278 25.14 -16.87 30.53
C GLN A 278 25.36 -16.04 31.81
N PRO A 279 26.24 -16.47 32.72
CA PRO A 279 26.58 -15.69 33.90
C PRO A 279 27.28 -14.40 33.47
N ALA A 280 27.00 -13.33 34.22
CA ALA A 280 27.57 -12.01 34.01
C ALA A 280 29.11 -12.03 34.09
N GLU A 281 29.79 -12.08 32.95
CA GLU A 281 31.19 -11.68 32.85
C GLU A 281 31.27 -10.16 32.63
N SER A 282 31.58 -9.50 33.75
CA SER A 282 32.33 -8.26 33.91
C SER A 282 32.50 -7.36 32.68
N ARG A 283 31.82 -6.21 32.74
CA ARG A 283 32.33 -4.92 32.28
C ARG A 283 33.72 -4.72 32.87
N ASP A 284 34.77 -4.82 32.04
CA ASP A 284 36.02 -4.04 32.12
C ASP A 284 37.01 -4.59 31.08
N ALA A 285 36.85 -4.16 29.82
CA ALA A 285 37.89 -4.28 28.80
C ALA A 285 37.89 -3.01 27.94
N PRO A 286 39.00 -2.26 27.86
CA PRO A 286 39.05 -0.99 27.15
C PRO A 286 39.03 -1.19 25.63
N ALA A 287 38.24 -0.38 24.94
CA ALA A 287 38.12 -0.36 23.49
C ALA A 287 39.47 -0.06 22.81
N PRO A 288 39.86 -0.79 21.74
CA PRO A 288 41.06 -0.46 20.98
C PRO A 288 40.84 0.82 20.15
N ARG A 289 41.79 1.76 20.27
CA ARG A 289 41.87 3.02 19.52
C ARG A 289 42.14 2.76 18.03
N PRO A 290 41.55 3.53 17.10
CA PRO A 290 42.02 3.58 15.72
C PRO A 290 43.26 4.49 15.60
N GLU A 291 44.32 3.97 14.98
CA GLU A 291 45.53 4.74 14.61
C GLU A 291 45.31 5.60 13.35
N PRO A 292 46.08 6.69 13.16
CA PRO A 292 45.79 7.73 12.17
C PRO A 292 46.30 7.43 10.76
N ALA A 293 45.68 8.13 9.82
CA ALA A 293 45.82 8.02 8.37
C ALA A 293 47.25 8.23 7.84
N ALA A 294 47.68 7.32 6.96
CA ALA A 294 48.77 7.54 6.01
C ALA A 294 48.20 7.87 4.62
N THR A 295 48.65 9.00 4.10
CA THR A 295 48.38 9.63 2.82
C THR A 295 48.88 8.79 1.64
N VAL A 296 48.02 8.49 0.65
CA VAL A 296 48.45 8.26 -0.74
C VAL A 296 47.52 9.02 -1.68
N ALA A 297 48.17 9.89 -2.45
CA ALA A 297 47.61 10.80 -3.42
C ALA A 297 47.10 10.10 -4.70
N GLY A 298 46.14 10.77 -5.35
CA GLY A 298 46.16 10.88 -6.81
C GLY A 298 45.06 10.15 -7.58
N LYS A 299 43.94 10.83 -7.81
CA LYS A 299 43.48 11.25 -9.15
C LYS A 299 42.12 11.93 -9.05
N ILE A 300 42.14 13.26 -9.15
CA ILE A 300 40.97 14.12 -9.31
C ILE A 300 40.53 14.02 -10.78
N PRO A 301 39.26 13.65 -11.09
CA PRO A 301 38.76 13.68 -12.46
C PRO A 301 38.62 15.11 -12.99
N LYS A 302 39.07 15.29 -14.23
CA LYS A 302 39.16 16.52 -15.03
C LYS A 302 37.81 17.20 -15.40
N GLU A 303 36.78 17.11 -14.56
CA GLU A 303 35.44 17.66 -14.84
C GLU A 303 35.10 18.94 -14.06
N THR A 304 35.79 19.25 -12.96
CA THR A 304 35.47 20.44 -12.14
C THR A 304 36.13 21.73 -12.63
N ALA A 305 37.22 21.65 -13.43
CA ALA A 305 37.87 22.83 -14.01
C ALA A 305 37.10 23.45 -15.19
N LYS A 306 36.20 22.67 -15.84
CA LYS A 306 35.40 23.15 -16.99
C LYS A 306 34.10 23.84 -16.55
N ALA A 307 33.66 23.60 -15.32
CA ALA A 307 32.48 24.25 -14.73
C ALA A 307 32.81 25.66 -14.19
N ALA A 308 34.01 25.87 -13.62
CA ALA A 308 34.43 27.18 -13.10
C ALA A 308 34.70 28.20 -14.23
N ALA A 309 35.26 27.77 -15.36
CA ALA A 309 35.50 28.64 -16.52
C ALA A 309 34.22 29.04 -17.28
N ALA A 310 33.12 28.30 -17.11
CA ALA A 310 31.82 28.62 -17.72
C ALA A 310 30.99 29.61 -16.88
N VAL A 311 31.33 29.77 -15.59
CA VAL A 311 30.65 30.70 -14.67
C VAL A 311 31.26 32.09 -14.73
N ALA A 312 32.58 32.21 -14.99
CA ALA A 312 33.27 33.50 -15.13
C ALA A 312 33.04 34.22 -16.48
N ALA A 313 32.48 33.55 -17.50
CA ALA A 313 32.21 34.14 -18.82
C ALA A 313 30.75 34.65 -18.97
N ARG A 314 30.00 34.77 -17.86
CA ARG A 314 28.56 35.02 -17.84
C ARG A 314 28.18 36.46 -17.51
N GLU A 315 29.14 37.33 -17.20
CA GLU A 315 28.87 38.70 -16.73
C GLU A 315 28.78 39.77 -17.85
N ASP A 316 29.16 39.49 -19.10
CA ASP A 316 29.17 40.52 -20.17
C ASP A 316 28.45 40.10 -21.48
N LEU A 317 27.23 39.55 -21.41
CA LEU A 317 26.45 39.21 -22.61
C LEU A 317 25.03 39.80 -22.58
N PRO A 318 24.60 40.51 -23.66
CA PRO A 318 23.26 41.06 -23.77
C PRO A 318 22.20 39.95 -23.77
N GLU A 319 21.05 40.21 -23.13
CA GLU A 319 19.99 39.27 -22.71
C GLU A 319 19.36 38.34 -23.79
N ASP A 320 19.78 38.41 -25.06
CA ASP A 320 19.07 37.81 -26.20
C ASP A 320 19.76 36.59 -26.86
N VAL A 321 20.80 36.02 -26.23
CA VAL A 321 21.56 34.87 -26.74
C VAL A 321 21.54 33.69 -25.76
N VAL A 322 21.16 32.50 -26.24
CA VAL A 322 21.15 31.25 -25.45
C VAL A 322 22.24 30.31 -25.98
N ILE A 323 23.08 29.78 -25.09
CA ILE A 323 24.12 28.80 -25.42
C ILE A 323 23.63 27.40 -25.02
N ARG A 324 23.55 26.47 -25.98
CA ARG A 324 23.26 25.04 -25.73
C ARG A 324 24.32 24.20 -26.46
N GLY A 325 25.02 23.32 -25.75
CA GLY A 325 25.98 22.38 -26.35
C GLY A 325 27.15 23.03 -27.11
N GLY A 326 27.66 24.17 -26.65
CA GLY A 326 28.82 24.85 -27.27
C GLY A 326 28.52 25.65 -28.54
N LYS A 327 27.25 25.73 -28.99
CA LYS A 327 26.83 26.56 -30.13
C LYS A 327 25.97 27.73 -29.67
N ARG A 328 26.20 28.92 -30.24
CA ARG A 328 25.50 30.17 -29.91
C ARG A 328 24.21 30.28 -30.74
N TYR A 329 23.06 30.36 -30.06
CA TYR A 329 21.76 30.54 -30.71
C TYR A 329 21.22 31.94 -30.39
N ARG A 330 21.02 32.77 -31.43
CA ARG A 330 20.36 34.09 -31.32
C ARG A 330 18.84 33.88 -31.36
N ARG A 331 18.10 34.38 -30.36
CA ARG A 331 16.63 34.33 -30.38
C ARG A 331 16.11 35.29 -31.45
N VAL A 332 15.90 34.80 -32.65
CA VAL A 332 15.17 35.56 -33.68
C VAL A 332 13.69 35.48 -33.35
N ARG A 333 13.10 36.58 -32.85
CA ARG A 333 11.63 36.73 -32.78
C ARG A 333 11.08 36.74 -34.20
N VAL A 334 10.70 35.58 -34.71
CA VAL A 334 9.94 35.47 -35.95
C VAL A 334 8.55 36.02 -35.68
N ARG A 335 8.29 37.27 -36.06
CA ARG A 335 6.93 37.82 -36.16
C ARG A 335 6.17 37.02 -37.23
N ARG A 336 5.47 35.96 -36.82
CA ARG A 336 4.45 35.33 -37.67
C ARG A 336 3.37 36.36 -37.94
N LYS A 337 3.27 36.83 -39.19
CA LYS A 337 2.10 37.56 -39.68
C LYS A 337 0.90 36.61 -39.63
N VAL A 338 0.15 36.66 -38.53
CA VAL A 338 -1.15 35.98 -38.44
C VAL A 338 -2.12 36.76 -39.32
N LYS A 339 -2.38 36.25 -40.53
CA LYS A 339 -3.52 36.66 -41.34
C LYS A 339 -4.78 36.33 -40.52
N ARG A 340 -5.38 37.34 -39.89
CA ARG A 340 -6.69 37.21 -39.21
C ARG A 340 -7.73 36.87 -40.28
N ARG A 341 -8.02 35.57 -40.46
CA ARG A 341 -9.29 35.15 -41.05
C ARG A 341 -10.36 35.44 -40.01
N ARG A 342 -11.35 36.27 -40.36
CA ARG A 342 -12.59 36.41 -39.60
C ARG A 342 -13.26 35.05 -39.55
N VAL A 343 -13.08 34.33 -38.44
CA VAL A 343 -13.90 33.16 -38.11
C VAL A 343 -15.19 33.74 -37.54
N ARG A 344 -16.25 33.71 -38.35
CA ARG A 344 -17.64 33.78 -37.85
C ARG A 344 -17.76 32.75 -36.74
N HIS A 345 -18.44 33.07 -35.63
CA HIS A 345 -18.66 32.20 -34.48
C HIS A 345 -19.08 30.77 -34.90
N ALA A 346 -18.10 29.91 -35.13
CA ALA A 346 -18.26 28.47 -35.10
C ALA A 346 -18.12 28.11 -33.63
N GLY A 347 -19.10 27.39 -33.10
CA GLY A 347 -19.03 26.85 -31.74
C GLY A 347 -17.76 26.02 -31.51
N PRO A 348 -17.54 25.54 -30.28
CA PRO A 348 -16.35 24.77 -29.93
C PRO A 348 -16.10 23.65 -30.95
N GLY A 349 -14.86 23.56 -31.45
CA GLY A 349 -14.50 22.54 -32.41
C GLY A 349 -14.52 21.15 -31.77
N PHE A 350 -14.63 20.10 -32.59
CA PHE A 350 -14.59 18.70 -32.12
C PHE A 350 -13.40 18.42 -31.19
N GLY A 351 -12.23 19.00 -31.50
CA GLY A 351 -11.04 18.92 -30.66
C GLY A 351 -11.24 19.51 -29.26
N ASP A 352 -11.95 20.64 -29.14
CA ASP A 352 -12.21 21.31 -27.86
C ASP A 352 -13.20 20.51 -27.00
N ILE A 353 -14.17 19.85 -27.62
CA ILE A 353 -15.14 18.96 -26.95
C ILE A 353 -14.41 17.72 -26.39
N LEU A 354 -13.52 17.11 -27.17
CA LEU A 354 -12.71 15.99 -26.72
C LEU A 354 -11.73 16.38 -25.61
N LEU A 355 -11.11 17.55 -25.70
CA LEU A 355 -10.15 18.03 -24.71
C LEU A 355 -10.84 18.38 -23.39
N SER A 356 -12.01 19.01 -23.44
CA SER A 356 -12.84 19.29 -22.26
C SER A 356 -13.39 18.01 -21.62
N PHE A 357 -13.83 17.03 -22.42
CA PHE A 357 -14.24 15.72 -21.90
C PHE A 357 -13.07 14.95 -21.26
N GLY A 358 -11.89 14.96 -21.90
CA GLY A 358 -10.69 14.33 -21.35
C GLY A 358 -10.22 15.00 -20.05
N GLN A 359 -10.35 16.33 -19.94
CA GLN A 359 -10.10 17.06 -18.69
C GLN A 359 -11.12 16.70 -17.62
N TRP A 360 -12.42 16.65 -17.95
CA TRP A 360 -13.46 16.21 -17.03
C TRP A 360 -13.16 14.80 -16.51
N LEU A 361 -12.85 13.85 -17.39
CA LEU A 361 -12.51 12.48 -17.02
C LEU A 361 -11.31 12.42 -16.06
N ARG A 362 -10.25 13.19 -16.36
CA ARG A 362 -9.05 13.28 -15.52
C ARG A 362 -9.36 13.85 -14.14
N TYR A 363 -10.14 14.92 -14.05
CA TYR A 363 -10.51 15.53 -12.78
C TYR A 363 -11.47 14.66 -11.99
N SER A 364 -12.40 13.97 -12.64
CA SER A 364 -13.29 13.03 -11.96
C SER A 364 -12.56 11.80 -11.44
N ILE A 365 -11.60 11.25 -12.18
CA ILE A 365 -10.73 10.15 -11.69
C ILE A 365 -9.88 10.62 -10.50
N ARG A 366 -9.37 11.86 -10.54
CA ARG A 366 -8.60 12.44 -9.42
C ARG A 366 -9.48 12.66 -8.19
N ALA A 367 -10.68 13.20 -8.35
CA ALA A 367 -11.66 13.34 -7.27
C ALA A 367 -12.04 11.96 -6.71
N TRP A 368 -12.22 10.97 -7.58
CA TRP A 368 -12.49 9.59 -7.20
C TRP A 368 -11.35 8.96 -6.39
N MET A 369 -10.08 9.26 -6.71
CA MET A 369 -8.93 8.85 -5.90
C MET A 369 -8.87 9.52 -4.52
N LEU A 370 -9.40 10.74 -4.37
CA LEU A 370 -9.39 11.49 -3.11
C LEU A 370 -10.52 11.08 -2.14
N TYR A 371 -11.63 10.55 -2.66
CA TYR A 371 -12.78 10.09 -1.85
C TYR A 371 -12.65 8.64 -1.34
N ARG A 372 -11.60 7.94 -1.75
CA ARG A 372 -11.30 6.57 -1.34
C ARG A 372 -10.36 6.60 -0.13
#